data_AF-A0A7X8IB45-F1
#
_entry.id   AF-A0A7X8IB45-F1
#
_cell.length_a   1.000
_cell.length_b   1.000
_cell.length_c   1.000
_cell.angle_alpha   90.00
_cell.angle_beta   90.00
_cell.angle_gamma   90.00
#
_symmetry.space_group_name_H-M   'P 1'
#
loop_
_entity.id
_entity.type
_entity.pdbx_description
1 polymer ?
#
loop_
_entity_poly.entity_id
_entity_poly.type
_entity_poly.pdbx_seq_one_letter_code
_entity_poly.pdbx_strand_id
1 'polypeptide(L)'
;MSTYDNAKAMRELRKRRKQKGLCTRCGKPVKHGNVQCNLCREYSKTYALLHPKEKVIIRSLKSWDIKNTKLYNILMDKKISIPQLAEMVGVSSRSVDRWVFEGSIPKIENREKVNAHLGIEIFEVE
;
A
#
# COMPACT_ATOMS: atom_id res chain seq x y z
N MET A 1 -35.63 -5.04 -13.91
CA MET A 1 -34.88 -5.04 -12.63
C MET A 1 -33.78 -3.99 -12.72
N SER A 2 -33.82 -2.94 -11.89
CA SER A 2 -32.84 -1.84 -11.94
C SER A 2 -31.49 -2.31 -11.42
N THR A 3 -30.45 -2.27 -12.27
CA THR A 3 -29.06 -2.55 -11.90
C THR A 3 -28.49 -1.36 -11.13
N TYR A 4 -28.86 -1.24 -9.85
CA TYR A 4 -28.39 -0.16 -9.02
C TYR A 4 -26.90 -0.33 -8.69
N ASP A 5 -26.04 0.33 -9.47
CA ASP A 5 -24.61 0.41 -9.22
C ASP A 5 -24.32 1.42 -8.10
N ASN A 6 -24.34 0.90 -6.87
CA ASN A 6 -23.95 1.59 -5.64
C ASN A 6 -22.59 2.30 -5.77
N ALA A 7 -21.61 1.70 -6.44
CA ALA A 7 -20.28 2.27 -6.56
C ALA A 7 -20.28 3.50 -7.47
N LYS A 8 -20.98 3.43 -8.61
CA LYS A 8 -21.17 4.58 -9.51
C LYS A 8 -21.93 5.71 -8.81
N ALA A 9 -23.03 5.39 -8.12
CA ALA A 9 -23.81 6.37 -7.36
C ALA A 9 -22.95 7.11 -6.32
N MET A 10 -22.11 6.38 -5.57
CA MET A 10 -21.22 6.97 -4.56
C MET A 10 -20.08 7.81 -5.16
N ARG A 11 -19.55 7.43 -6.33
CA ARG A 11 -18.56 8.24 -7.06
C ARG A 11 -19.16 9.57 -7.49
N GLU A 12 -20.36 9.55 -8.07
CA GLU A 12 -21.06 10.76 -8.51
C GLU A 12 -21.46 11.67 -7.34
N LEU A 13 -21.90 11.10 -6.21
CA LEU A 13 -22.18 11.85 -4.99
C LEU A 13 -20.94 12.62 -4.49
N ARG A 14 -19.77 11.98 -4.48
CA ARG A 14 -18.51 12.60 -4.04
C ARG A 14 -18.05 13.70 -4.99
N LYS A 15 -18.17 13.50 -6.31
CA LYS A 15 -17.90 14.54 -7.33
C LYS A 15 -18.77 15.76 -7.11
N ARG A 16 -20.08 15.56 -6.95
CA ARG A 16 -21.06 16.64 -6.70
C ARG A 16 -20.75 17.41 -5.42
N ARG A 17 -20.42 16.70 -4.33
CA ARG A 17 -20.04 17.32 -3.05
C ARG A 17 -18.78 18.17 -3.20
N LYS A 18 -17.75 17.66 -3.90
CA LYS A 18 -16.51 18.41 -4.17
C LYS A 18 -16.77 19.71 -4.94
N GLN A 19 -17.59 19.66 -6.00
CA GLN A 19 -17.97 20.85 -6.78
C GLN A 19 -18.70 21.90 -5.93
N LYS A 20 -19.51 21.46 -4.97
CA LYS A 20 -20.28 22.33 -4.06
C LYS A 20 -19.50 22.77 -2.80
N GLY A 21 -18.21 22.45 -2.69
CA GLY A 21 -17.43 22.76 -1.47
C GLY A 21 -17.89 21.99 -0.23
N LEU A 22 -18.50 20.80 -0.41
CA LEU A 22 -19.01 19.95 0.66
C LEU A 22 -18.10 18.74 0.90
N CYS A 23 -18.10 18.27 2.15
CA CYS A 23 -17.30 17.15 2.59
C CYS A 23 -17.75 15.89 1.86
N THR A 24 -16.82 15.21 1.18
CA THR A 24 -17.09 13.99 0.42
C THR A 24 -17.64 12.84 1.27
N ARG A 25 -17.39 12.84 2.60
CA ARG A 25 -17.88 11.84 3.56
C ARG A 25 -19.26 12.20 4.12
N CYS A 26 -19.37 13.31 4.86
CA CYS A 26 -20.57 13.66 5.62
C CYS A 26 -21.46 14.74 4.98
N GLY A 27 -21.02 15.40 3.90
CA GLY A 27 -21.79 16.44 3.20
C GLY A 27 -21.79 17.83 3.86
N LYS A 28 -21.13 18.02 5.01
CA LYS A 28 -20.98 19.34 5.64
C LYS A 28 -20.03 20.26 4.85
N PRO A 29 -20.18 21.60 4.90
CA PRO A 29 -19.27 22.54 4.24
C PRO A 29 -17.81 22.31 4.61
N VAL A 30 -16.92 22.43 3.64
CA VAL A 30 -15.48 22.34 3.86
C VAL A 30 -14.87 23.73 3.89
N LYS A 31 -14.07 23.99 4.91
CA LYS A 31 -13.25 25.21 5.02
C LYS A 31 -11.85 24.91 4.46
N HIS A 32 -11.22 25.90 3.82
CA HIS A 32 -9.81 25.85 3.38
C HIS A 32 -9.49 24.88 2.22
N GLY A 33 -10.35 24.77 1.19
CA GLY A 33 -10.01 24.07 -0.06
C GLY A 33 -9.84 22.54 0.03
N ASN A 34 -10.21 21.93 1.16
CA ASN A 34 -10.09 20.49 1.36
C ASN A 34 -11.26 19.72 0.75
N VAL A 35 -11.11 18.39 0.59
CA VAL A 35 -12.21 17.50 0.13
C VAL A 35 -13.05 16.94 1.28
N GLN A 36 -12.64 17.16 2.53
CA GLN A 36 -13.32 16.72 3.75
C GLN A 36 -13.29 17.80 4.82
N CYS A 37 -14.30 17.83 5.70
CA CYS A 37 -14.28 18.67 6.89
C CYS A 37 -13.25 18.16 7.91
N ASN A 38 -12.85 19.01 8.86
CA ASN A 38 -11.81 18.67 9.83
C ASN A 38 -12.14 17.42 10.66
N LEU A 39 -13.40 17.27 11.11
CA LEU A 39 -13.84 16.09 11.86
C LEU A 39 -13.71 14.80 11.04
N CYS A 40 -14.14 14.80 9.77
CA CYS A 40 -14.04 13.61 8.93
C CYS A 40 -12.60 13.29 8.53
N ARG A 41 -11.75 14.30 8.42
CA ARG A 41 -10.32 14.12 8.17
C ARG A 41 -9.62 13.50 9.37
N GLU A 42 -9.92 13.99 10.57
CA GLU A 42 -9.38 13.44 11.81
C GLU A 42 -9.86 12.00 12.01
N TYR A 43 -11.17 11.76 11.83
CA TYR A 43 -11.70 10.39 11.79
C TYR A 43 -10.93 9.50 10.80
N SER A 44 -10.65 10.00 9.59
CA SER A 44 -9.91 9.21 8.58
C SER A 44 -8.48 8.88 9.02
N LYS A 45 -7.80 9.78 9.75
CA LYS A 45 -6.50 9.49 10.36
C LYS A 45 -6.62 8.46 11.47
N THR A 46 -7.51 8.68 12.44
CA THR A 46 -7.73 7.76 13.56
C THR A 46 -8.12 6.37 13.05
N TYR A 47 -9.01 6.30 12.06
CA TYR A 47 -9.41 5.06 11.42
C TYR A 47 -8.22 4.37 10.73
N ALA A 48 -7.32 5.12 10.09
CA ALA A 48 -6.10 4.55 9.49
C ALA A 48 -5.10 4.04 10.54
N LEU A 49 -5.07 4.64 11.74
CA LEU A 49 -4.27 4.18 12.89
C LEU A 49 -4.86 2.94 13.56
N LEU A 50 -6.19 2.91 13.74
CA LEU A 50 -6.93 1.78 14.35
C LEU A 50 -7.08 0.59 13.41
N HIS A 51 -7.15 0.87 12.11
CA HIS A 51 -7.18 -0.13 11.05
C HIS A 51 -5.98 0.13 10.14
N PRO A 52 -4.74 -0.10 10.63
CA PRO A 52 -3.59 -0.09 9.76
C PRO A 52 -3.92 -1.10 8.67
N LYS A 53 -3.94 -0.64 7.42
CA LYS A 53 -4.23 -1.56 6.33
C LYS A 53 -3.19 -2.67 6.45
N GLU A 54 -3.63 -3.88 6.79
CA GLU A 54 -2.87 -5.11 6.55
C GLU A 54 -2.76 -5.37 5.02
N LYS A 55 -2.68 -4.31 4.21
CA LYS A 55 -2.31 -4.35 2.80
C LYS A 55 -0.83 -4.06 2.73
N VAL A 56 -0.07 -4.99 3.30
CA VAL A 56 1.38 -4.91 3.40
C VAL A 56 2.01 -4.93 2.00
N ILE A 57 1.38 -5.57 1.02
CA ILE A 57 1.96 -5.65 -0.33
C ILE A 57 0.87 -5.59 -1.39
N ILE A 58 0.44 -4.41 -1.85
CA ILE A 58 -0.17 -4.31 -3.19
C ILE A 58 0.22 -2.99 -3.86
N ARG A 59 1.34 -3.00 -4.59
CA ARG A 59 1.37 -2.28 -5.87
C ARG A 59 0.52 -3.11 -6.83
N SER A 60 -0.25 -2.47 -7.70
CA SER A 60 -0.92 -3.18 -8.80
C SER A 60 0.14 -3.99 -9.55
N LEU A 61 0.13 -5.31 -9.38
CA LEU A 61 1.08 -6.20 -10.04
C LEU A 61 0.96 -5.99 -11.55
N LYS A 62 2.07 -5.73 -12.25
CA LYS A 62 2.03 -5.69 -13.73
C LYS A 62 1.68 -7.07 -14.30
N SER A 63 2.07 -8.14 -13.60
CA SER A 63 1.72 -9.54 -13.83
C SER A 63 1.35 -10.19 -12.50
N TRP A 64 0.26 -10.96 -12.44
CA TRP A 64 -0.23 -11.60 -11.21
C TRP A 64 0.73 -12.66 -10.61
N ASP A 65 1.85 -12.96 -11.26
CA ASP A 65 2.83 -13.96 -10.82
C ASP A 65 3.80 -13.42 -9.76
N ILE A 66 3.94 -14.17 -8.67
CA ILE A 66 5.02 -14.00 -7.69
C ILE A 66 6.18 -14.90 -8.14
N LYS A 67 7.35 -14.31 -8.43
CA LYS A 67 8.53 -15.07 -8.89
C LYS A 67 9.41 -15.55 -7.73
N ASN A 68 9.41 -14.82 -6.61
CA ASN A 68 10.07 -15.24 -5.38
C ASN A 68 9.06 -15.42 -4.24
N THR A 69 8.46 -16.60 -4.18
CA THR A 69 7.42 -16.94 -3.20
C THR A 69 7.96 -16.95 -1.77
N LYS A 70 9.22 -17.31 -1.57
CA LYS A 70 9.86 -17.35 -0.24
C LYS A 70 9.94 -15.95 0.37
N LEU A 71 10.49 -14.98 -0.38
CA LEU A 71 10.55 -13.59 0.06
C LEU A 71 9.14 -13.03 0.26
N TYR A 72 8.21 -13.29 -0.66
CA TYR A 72 6.84 -12.82 -0.55
C TYR A 72 6.15 -13.30 0.74
N ASN A 73 6.22 -14.60 1.04
CA ASN A 73 5.57 -15.18 2.22
C ASN A 73 6.14 -14.60 3.52
N ILE A 74 7.46 -14.42 3.60
CA ILE A 74 8.10 -13.83 4.79
C ILE A 74 7.67 -12.37 4.98
N LEU A 75 7.57 -11.59 3.90
CA LEU A 75 7.08 -10.22 3.98
C LEU A 75 5.63 -10.14 4.44
N MET A 76 4.79 -11.09 3.99
CA MET A 76 3.40 -11.19 4.43
C MET A 76 3.29 -11.60 5.91
N ASP A 77 4.04 -12.61 6.33
CA ASP A 77 4.07 -13.12 7.71
C ASP A 77 4.55 -12.06 8.70
N LYS A 78 5.69 -11.41 8.40
CA LYS A 78 6.26 -10.34 9.21
C LYS A 78 5.55 -9.00 9.05
N LYS A 79 4.52 -8.91 8.21
CA LYS A 79 3.79 -7.67 7.86
C LYS A 79 4.71 -6.52 7.42
N ILE A 80 5.76 -6.83 6.65
CA ILE A 80 6.73 -5.87 6.11
C ILE A 80 6.38 -5.52 4.66
N SER A 81 6.15 -4.23 4.40
CA SER A 81 5.86 -3.75 3.05
C SER A 81 7.10 -3.57 2.19
N ILE A 82 6.92 -3.53 0.86
CA ILE A 82 8.01 -3.28 -0.10
C ILE A 82 8.77 -1.98 0.24
N PRO A 83 8.11 -0.83 0.52
CA PRO A 83 8.84 0.37 0.92
C PRO A 83 9.62 0.21 2.22
N GLN A 84 9.06 -0.49 3.22
CA GLN A 84 9.75 -0.73 4.49
C GLN A 84 10.99 -1.60 4.29
N LEU A 85 10.90 -2.70 3.54
CA LEU A 85 12.09 -3.50 3.24
C LEU A 85 13.13 -2.71 2.45
N ALA A 86 12.69 -1.87 1.52
CA ALA A 86 13.58 -1.02 0.75
C ALA A 86 14.33 -0.02 1.65
N GLU A 87 13.65 0.59 2.61
CA GLU A 87 14.24 1.49 3.61
C GLU A 87 15.23 0.75 4.51
N MET A 88 14.86 -0.42 5.05
CA MET A 88 15.74 -1.21 5.91
C MET A 88 17.05 -1.60 5.20
N VAL A 89 16.97 -2.00 3.93
CA VAL A 89 18.14 -2.46 3.16
C VAL A 89 18.91 -1.28 2.51
N GLY A 90 18.32 -0.08 2.47
CA GLY A 90 18.91 1.10 1.82
C GLY A 90 18.87 1.04 0.30
N VAL A 91 17.79 0.51 -0.29
CA VAL A 91 17.61 0.39 -1.75
C VAL A 91 16.32 1.07 -2.22
N SER A 92 16.17 1.20 -3.54
CA SER A 92 14.91 1.67 -4.09
C SER A 92 13.78 0.66 -3.88
N SER A 93 12.59 1.18 -3.66
CA SER A 93 11.34 0.42 -3.67
C SER A 93 11.15 -0.46 -4.92
N ARG A 94 11.67 -0.03 -6.07
CA ARG A 94 11.63 -0.78 -7.34
C ARG A 94 12.54 -2.00 -7.31
N SER A 95 13.69 -1.91 -6.65
CA SER A 95 14.64 -3.03 -6.51
C SER A 95 13.96 -4.20 -5.81
N VAL A 96 13.30 -3.92 -4.68
CA VAL A 96 12.58 -4.94 -3.92
C VAL A 96 11.42 -5.56 -4.74
N ASP A 97 10.67 -4.75 -5.49
CA ASP A 97 9.66 -5.29 -6.43
C ASP A 97 10.27 -6.29 -7.44
N ARG A 98 11.45 -5.99 -7.99
CA ARG A 98 12.12 -6.88 -8.95
C ARG A 98 12.48 -8.23 -8.31
N TRP A 99 12.90 -8.19 -7.05
CA TRP A 99 13.26 -9.39 -6.30
C TRP A 99 12.05 -10.28 -6.00
N VAL A 100 10.89 -9.67 -5.76
CA VAL A 100 9.64 -10.39 -5.44
C VAL A 100 8.90 -10.87 -6.69
N PHE A 101 8.71 -9.97 -7.68
CA PHE A 101 7.78 -10.18 -8.79
C PHE A 101 8.44 -10.42 -10.15
N GLU A 102 9.72 -10.09 -10.31
CA GLU A 102 10.42 -10.26 -11.59
C GLU A 102 11.55 -11.30 -11.52
N GLY A 103 11.81 -11.87 -10.33
CA GLY A 103 12.85 -12.89 -10.14
C GLY A 103 14.28 -12.36 -10.28
N SER A 104 14.49 -11.04 -10.22
CA SER A 104 15.84 -10.49 -10.27
C SER A 104 16.61 -10.82 -9.00
N ILE A 105 17.87 -11.21 -9.15
CA ILE A 105 18.74 -11.59 -8.02
C ILE A 105 19.45 -10.33 -7.49
N PRO A 106 19.37 -10.02 -6.17
CA PRO A 106 20.11 -8.90 -5.57
C PRO A 106 21.64 -9.08 -5.66
N LYS A 107 22.38 -7.97 -5.56
CA LYS A 107 23.84 -8.01 -5.29
C LYS A 107 24.11 -8.62 -3.91
N ILE A 108 25.27 -9.26 -3.73
CA ILE A 108 25.69 -9.91 -2.48
C ILE A 108 25.44 -9.02 -1.24
N GLU A 109 25.91 -7.77 -1.26
CA GLU A 109 25.68 -6.81 -0.16
C GLU A 109 24.20 -6.65 0.22
N ASN A 110 23.30 -6.69 -0.77
CA ASN A 110 21.86 -6.58 -0.53
C ASN A 110 21.25 -7.91 -0.08
N ARG A 111 21.82 -9.06 -0.49
CA ARG A 111 21.39 -10.38 -0.01
C ARG A 111 21.66 -10.50 1.48
N GLU A 112 22.87 -10.15 1.91
CA GLU A 112 23.29 -10.15 3.32
C GLU A 112 22.38 -9.25 4.15
N LYS A 113 22.14 -8.01 3.71
CA LYS A 113 21.24 -7.08 4.40
C LYS A 113 19.83 -7.64 4.52
N VAL A 114 19.27 -8.19 3.44
CA VAL A 114 17.91 -8.79 3.48
C VAL A 114 17.86 -9.95 4.45
N ASN A 115 18.83 -10.87 4.38
CA ASN A 115 18.90 -12.04 5.26
C ASN A 115 19.04 -11.61 6.74
N ALA A 116 19.90 -10.63 7.03
CA ALA A 116 20.12 -10.09 8.36
C ALA A 116 18.86 -9.41 8.93
N HIS A 117 18.21 -8.53 8.16
CA HIS A 117 17.01 -7.82 8.62
C HIS A 117 15.80 -8.73 8.80
N LEU A 118 15.67 -9.78 7.98
CA LEU A 118 14.56 -10.72 8.08
C LEU A 118 14.86 -11.89 9.03
N GLY A 119 16.12 -12.08 9.43
CA GLY A 119 16.57 -13.14 10.34
C GLY A 119 16.44 -14.54 9.74
N ILE A 120 16.36 -14.63 8.41
CA ILE A 120 16.16 -15.87 7.65
C ILE A 120 16.96 -15.76 6.37
N GLU A 121 17.62 -16.84 5.97
CA GLU A 121 18.29 -16.92 4.67
C GLU A 121 17.26 -17.00 3.56
N ILE A 122 17.11 -15.92 2.79
CA ILE A 122 16.21 -15.83 1.63
C ILE A 122 16.98 -15.96 0.33
N PHE A 123 18.16 -15.34 0.27
CA PHE A 123 19.07 -15.39 -0.86
C PHE A 123 20.38 -16.05 -0.48
N GLU A 124 20.88 -16.94 -1.32
CA GLU A 124 22.19 -17.57 -1.16
C GLU A 124 23.30 -16.52 -1.26
N VAL A 125 24.28 -16.65 -0.36
CA VAL A 125 25.47 -15.79 -0.28
C VAL A 125 26.70 -16.66 -0.57
N GLU A 126 26.90 -16.99 -1.84
CA GLU A 126 28.12 -17.61 -2.38
C GLU A 126 29.01 -16.57 -3.06
#